data_AF-A0A165RCI5-F1
#
_entry.id   AF-A0A165RCI5-F1
#
_cell.length_a   1.000
_cell.length_b   1.000
_cell.length_c   1.000
_cell.angle_alpha   90.00
_cell.angle_beta   90.00
_cell.angle_gamma   90.00
#
_symmetry.space_group_name_H-M   'P 1'
#
loop_
_entity.id
_entity.type
_entity.pdbx_description
1 polymer ?
#
loop_
_entity_poly.entity_id
_entity_poly.type
_entity_poly.pdbx_seq_one_letter_code
_entity_poly.pdbx_strand_id
1 'polypeptide(L)'
;MVAQSVGFNVPRTCISNDPQDIRAFVEKADYKVVFKAFTPAIWEDLSERQFVTMTSRPDKELMLDDASLSYSPAIWQEEIKKAFELRITMFGEVAVTVKIDSQATDGGKVDWRAAGHDIPVNDHRLDVATYNCCRRLMQSLGLAFGSIDAIVDQSGKIWFLEVNPSAQFLWIEDINPEIDLLGPYLHMLAGHELGTATPRLSEVLADEEYLSFESALRETHEEAISSFKSYE
;
A
#
# COMPACT_ATOMS: atom_id res chain seq x y z
N MET A 1 16.95 -9.21 0.72
CA MET A 1 15.94 -8.15 0.49
C MET A 1 15.77 -7.34 1.77
N VAL A 2 15.61 -6.01 1.69
CA VAL A 2 15.61 -5.11 2.87
C VAL A 2 14.59 -5.53 3.94
N ALA A 3 13.35 -5.86 3.54
CA ALA A 3 12.31 -6.29 4.48
C ALA A 3 12.71 -7.53 5.31
N GLN A 4 13.35 -8.53 4.69
CA GLN A 4 13.84 -9.71 5.40
C GLN A 4 14.98 -9.35 6.38
N SER A 5 15.91 -8.48 5.97
CA SER A 5 17.03 -8.08 6.84
C SER A 5 16.59 -7.29 8.07
N VAL A 6 15.41 -6.65 8.03
CA VAL A 6 14.87 -5.92 9.18
C VAL A 6 13.91 -6.77 10.04
N GLY A 7 13.65 -8.02 9.67
CA GLY A 7 12.89 -8.99 10.46
C GLY A 7 11.49 -9.34 9.95
N PHE A 8 11.07 -8.85 8.77
CA PHE A 8 9.80 -9.29 8.19
C PHE A 8 9.89 -10.68 7.57
N ASN A 9 8.78 -11.42 7.66
CA ASN A 9 8.56 -12.55 6.78
C ASN A 9 8.15 -12.03 5.41
N VAL A 10 8.59 -12.71 4.37
CA VAL A 10 8.28 -12.34 2.99
C VAL A 10 7.92 -13.62 2.24
N PRO A 11 6.81 -13.63 1.49
CA PRO A 11 6.46 -14.75 0.64
C PRO A 11 7.60 -15.10 -0.32
N ARG A 12 7.78 -16.39 -0.61
CA ARG A 12 8.68 -16.78 -1.70
C ARG A 12 8.23 -16.05 -2.96
N THR A 13 9.18 -15.45 -3.67
CA THR A 13 8.90 -14.57 -4.80
C THR A 13 9.80 -14.95 -5.97
N CYS A 14 9.23 -15.07 -7.16
CA CYS A 14 9.92 -15.19 -8.44
C CYS A 14 9.54 -14.00 -9.31
N ILE A 15 10.55 -13.25 -9.77
CA ILE A 15 10.36 -12.17 -10.73
C ILE A 15 10.94 -12.68 -12.04
N SER A 16 10.08 -12.95 -13.02
CA SER A 16 10.51 -13.52 -14.29
C SER A 16 9.49 -13.30 -15.40
N ASN A 17 9.97 -13.34 -16.63
CA ASN A 17 9.22 -13.58 -17.87
C ASN A 17 9.76 -14.82 -18.61
N ASP A 18 10.58 -15.65 -17.96
CA ASP A 18 11.01 -16.93 -18.50
C ASP A 18 9.98 -18.02 -18.13
N PRO A 19 9.34 -18.67 -19.12
CA PRO A 19 8.32 -19.69 -18.85
C PRO A 19 8.83 -20.87 -18.02
N GLN A 20 10.11 -21.24 -18.11
CA GLN A 20 10.69 -22.36 -17.36
C GLN A 20 10.85 -21.99 -15.88
N ASP A 21 11.38 -20.80 -15.59
CA ASP A 21 11.51 -20.29 -14.22
C ASP A 21 10.15 -20.18 -13.53
N ILE A 22 9.15 -19.66 -14.26
CA ILE A 22 7.78 -19.49 -13.76
C ILE A 22 7.16 -20.84 -13.42
N ARG A 23 7.19 -21.81 -14.35
CA ARG A 23 6.66 -23.16 -14.10
C ARG A 23 7.34 -23.84 -12.94
N ALA A 24 8.67 -23.80 -12.89
CA ALA A 24 9.44 -24.39 -11.80
C ALA A 24 9.06 -23.79 -10.44
N PHE A 25 8.81 -22.47 -10.39
CA PHE A 25 8.33 -21.79 -9.19
C PHE A 25 6.91 -22.23 -8.80
N VAL A 26 5.97 -22.25 -9.76
CA VAL A 26 4.57 -22.62 -9.53
C VAL A 26 4.43 -24.07 -9.06
N GLU A 27 5.15 -25.01 -9.69
CA GLU A 27 5.17 -26.42 -9.29
C GLU A 27 5.71 -26.61 -7.87
N LYS A 28 6.82 -25.95 -7.53
CA LYS A 28 7.43 -25.99 -6.19
C LYS A 28 6.53 -25.35 -5.10
N ALA A 29 5.58 -24.53 -5.50
CA ALA A 29 4.59 -23.91 -4.62
C ALA A 29 3.26 -24.70 -4.57
N ASP A 30 3.17 -25.90 -5.17
CA ASP A 30 1.94 -26.70 -5.21
C ASP A 30 0.76 -25.89 -5.79
N TYR A 31 1.04 -25.08 -6.82
CA TYR A 31 0.09 -24.19 -7.48
C TYR A 31 -0.60 -23.15 -6.57
N LYS A 32 -0.10 -22.94 -5.35
CA LYS A 32 -0.55 -21.88 -4.43
C LYS A 32 0.27 -20.63 -4.70
N VAL A 33 0.00 -20.01 -5.85
CA VAL A 33 0.71 -18.83 -6.34
C VAL A 33 -0.29 -17.77 -6.76
N VAL A 34 0.06 -16.52 -6.49
CA VAL A 34 -0.54 -15.35 -7.11
C VAL A 34 0.49 -14.65 -7.97
N PHE A 35 0.06 -13.89 -8.96
CA PHE A 35 0.93 -13.03 -9.74
C PHE A 35 0.33 -11.64 -9.90
N LYS A 36 1.21 -10.66 -10.07
CA LYS A 36 0.85 -9.27 -10.34
C LYS A 36 1.86 -8.62 -11.27
N ALA A 37 1.39 -7.64 -12.04
CA ALA A 37 2.25 -6.77 -12.84
C ALA A 37 3.03 -5.80 -11.92
N PHE A 38 4.18 -5.31 -12.39
CA PHE A 38 4.92 -4.23 -11.73
C PHE A 38 4.14 -2.91 -11.73
N THR A 39 3.48 -2.64 -12.85
CA THR A 39 2.62 -1.48 -13.03
C THR A 39 1.25 -2.01 -13.45
N PRO A 40 0.17 -1.67 -12.72
CA PRO A 40 -1.16 -2.06 -13.15
C PRO A 40 -1.46 -1.51 -14.54
N ALA A 41 -1.84 -2.37 -15.48
CA ALA A 41 -2.35 -1.92 -16.76
C ALA A 41 -3.80 -1.49 -16.59
N ILE A 42 -4.16 -0.36 -17.19
CA ILE A 42 -5.51 0.22 -17.18
C ILE A 42 -5.96 0.34 -18.63
N TRP A 43 -7.15 -0.15 -18.94
CA TRP A 43 -7.73 -0.06 -20.29
C TRP A 43 -9.24 0.06 -20.24
N GLU A 44 -9.85 0.44 -21.37
CA GLU A 44 -11.30 0.55 -21.53
C GLU A 44 -11.78 -0.37 -22.65
N ASP A 45 -12.98 -0.92 -22.50
CA ASP A 45 -13.66 -1.59 -23.61
C ASP A 45 -14.50 -0.61 -24.45
N LEU A 46 -15.11 -1.12 -25.52
CA LEU A 46 -15.97 -0.32 -26.41
C LEU A 46 -17.23 0.25 -25.74
N SER A 47 -17.54 -0.16 -24.51
CA SER A 47 -18.63 0.37 -23.69
C SER A 47 -18.16 1.39 -22.64
N GLU A 48 -16.92 1.88 -22.77
CA GLU A 48 -16.27 2.82 -21.84
C GLU A 48 -16.10 2.23 -20.42
N ARG A 49 -16.18 0.90 -20.31
CA ARG A 49 -15.92 0.23 -19.04
C ARG A 49 -14.42 0.14 -18.82
N GLN A 50 -13.97 0.70 -17.70
CA GLN A 50 -12.57 0.64 -17.28
C GLN A 50 -12.23 -0.71 -16.62
N PHE A 51 -11.04 -1.21 -16.93
CA PHE A 51 -10.43 -2.40 -16.36
C PHE A 51 -9.05 -2.07 -15.83
N VAL A 52 -8.65 -2.78 -14.78
CA VAL A 52 -7.31 -2.68 -14.19
C VAL A 52 -6.81 -4.08 -13.86
N THR A 53 -5.53 -4.36 -14.13
CA THR A 53 -4.93 -5.63 -13.68
C THR A 53 -4.76 -5.63 -12.17
N MET A 54 -5.28 -6.66 -11.52
CA MET A 54 -5.13 -6.90 -10.08
C MET A 54 -4.28 -8.14 -9.82
N THR A 55 -3.94 -8.37 -8.54
CA THR A 55 -3.31 -9.62 -8.12
C THR A 55 -4.24 -10.80 -8.43
N SER A 56 -3.74 -11.80 -9.15
CA SER A 56 -4.56 -12.88 -9.70
C SER A 56 -3.92 -14.25 -9.47
N ARG A 57 -4.73 -15.31 -9.43
CA ARG A 57 -4.22 -16.69 -9.45
C ARG A 57 -4.04 -17.13 -10.90
N PRO A 58 -2.92 -17.77 -11.25
CA PRO A 58 -2.78 -18.35 -12.58
C PRO A 58 -3.72 -19.55 -12.72
N ASP A 59 -4.35 -19.69 -13.88
CA ASP A 59 -4.99 -20.93 -14.26
C ASP A 59 -3.95 -21.94 -14.79
N LYS A 60 -4.37 -23.18 -15.01
CA LYS A 60 -3.44 -24.23 -15.48
C LYS A 60 -3.08 -24.03 -16.95
N GLU A 61 -3.99 -23.43 -17.70
CA GLU A 61 -3.90 -23.15 -19.12
C GLU A 61 -2.79 -22.13 -19.41
N LEU A 62 -2.64 -21.09 -18.57
CA LEU A 62 -1.57 -20.09 -18.65
C LEU A 62 -0.19 -20.73 -18.57
N MET A 63 -0.04 -21.82 -17.80
CA MET A 63 1.24 -22.55 -17.72
C MET A 63 1.61 -23.27 -19.01
N LEU A 64 0.69 -23.41 -19.97
CA LEU A 64 0.93 -24.01 -21.28
C LEU A 64 1.26 -22.96 -22.35
N ASP A 65 1.13 -21.68 -22.05
CA ASP A 65 1.29 -20.58 -23.01
C ASP A 65 2.60 -19.80 -22.78
N ASP A 66 3.68 -20.27 -23.42
CA ASP A 66 4.99 -19.61 -23.37
C ASP A 66 4.95 -18.17 -23.88
N ALA A 67 4.09 -17.87 -24.85
CA ALA A 67 4.00 -16.53 -25.42
C ALA A 67 3.45 -15.56 -24.37
N SER A 68 2.33 -15.92 -23.73
CA SER A 68 1.74 -15.11 -22.66
C SER A 68 2.69 -14.87 -21.49
N LEU A 69 3.45 -15.90 -21.08
CA LEU A 69 4.41 -15.80 -19.98
C LEU A 69 5.64 -14.93 -20.32
N SER A 70 5.99 -14.81 -21.60
CA SER A 70 7.20 -14.09 -22.04
C SER A 70 7.00 -12.63 -22.40
N TYR A 71 5.76 -12.19 -22.66
CA TYR A 71 5.47 -10.81 -23.08
C TYR A 71 5.88 -9.75 -22.06
N SER A 72 5.78 -10.04 -20.76
CA SER A 72 6.09 -9.07 -19.71
C SER A 72 6.55 -9.76 -18.43
N PRO A 73 7.58 -9.23 -17.74
CA PRO A 73 7.94 -9.72 -16.42
C PRO A 73 6.83 -9.46 -15.42
N ALA A 74 6.53 -10.48 -14.63
CA ALA A 74 5.56 -10.40 -13.54
C ALA A 74 6.21 -10.80 -12.20
N ILE A 75 5.56 -10.38 -11.12
CA ILE A 75 5.91 -10.76 -9.76
C ILE A 75 5.04 -11.96 -9.38
N TRP A 76 5.63 -13.15 -9.34
CA TRP A 76 4.99 -14.39 -8.91
C TRP A 76 5.31 -14.62 -7.43
N GLN A 77 4.29 -14.79 -6.60
CA GLN A 77 4.44 -14.93 -5.16
C GLN A 77 3.66 -16.12 -4.63
N GLU A 78 4.26 -16.80 -3.65
CA GLU A 78 3.54 -17.79 -2.84
C GLU A 78 2.28 -17.17 -2.24
N GLU A 79 1.15 -17.83 -2.46
CA GLU A 79 -0.12 -17.40 -1.90
C GLU A 79 -0.21 -17.79 -0.42
N ILE A 80 -0.19 -16.79 0.46
CA ILE A 80 -0.37 -16.98 1.89
C ILE A 80 -1.87 -16.94 2.21
N LYS A 81 -2.35 -17.96 2.93
CA LYS A 81 -3.71 -17.97 3.48
C LYS A 81 -3.82 -16.95 4.62
N LYS A 82 -4.27 -15.75 4.26
CA LYS A 82 -4.47 -14.63 5.17
C LYS A 82 -5.74 -14.74 6.00
N ALA A 83 -5.69 -14.28 7.24
CA ALA A 83 -6.83 -14.00 8.09
C ALA A 83 -7.36 -12.59 7.84
N PHE A 84 -6.47 -11.62 7.66
CA PHE A 84 -6.76 -10.23 7.31
C PHE A 84 -5.50 -9.55 6.75
N GLU A 85 -5.63 -8.31 6.30
CA GLU A 85 -4.53 -7.50 5.79
C GLU A 85 -4.26 -6.33 6.70
N LEU A 86 -3.01 -5.88 6.70
CA LEU A 86 -2.56 -4.70 7.42
C LEU A 86 -2.05 -3.68 6.41
N ARG A 87 -2.55 -2.46 6.53
CA ARG A 87 -1.99 -1.29 5.88
C ARG A 87 -1.40 -0.40 6.96
N ILE A 88 -0.08 -0.28 6.98
CA ILE A 88 0.68 0.46 7.98
C ILE A 88 1.20 1.72 7.31
N THR A 89 0.55 2.86 7.54
CA THR A 89 0.99 4.15 7.00
C THR A 89 1.97 4.79 7.98
N MET A 90 3.17 5.07 7.49
CA MET A 90 4.25 5.68 8.24
C MET A 90 4.30 7.19 7.92
N PHE A 91 4.33 8.01 8.97
CA PHE A 91 4.51 9.46 8.93
C PHE A 91 5.72 9.80 9.80
N GLY A 92 6.91 9.78 9.18
CA GLY A 92 8.18 9.77 9.89
C GLY A 92 8.25 8.57 10.85
N GLU A 93 8.22 8.86 12.14
CA GLU A 93 8.30 7.88 13.23
C GLU A 93 6.91 7.42 13.73
N VAL A 94 5.83 8.06 13.29
CA VAL A 94 4.46 7.67 13.64
C VAL A 94 3.95 6.62 12.66
N ALA A 95 3.28 5.60 13.20
CA ALA A 95 2.62 4.56 12.42
C ALA A 95 1.12 4.57 12.72
N VAL A 96 0.30 4.75 11.70
CA VAL A 96 -1.16 4.49 11.76
C VAL A 96 -1.39 3.17 11.04
N THR A 97 -1.97 2.20 11.75
CA THR A 97 -2.14 0.85 11.20
C THR A 97 -3.60 0.46 11.12
N VAL A 98 -3.98 0.00 9.94
CA VAL A 98 -5.36 -0.33 9.61
C VAL A 98 -5.44 -1.81 9.29
N LYS A 99 -6.33 -2.49 9.99
CA LYS A 99 -6.76 -3.84 9.65
C LYS A 99 -7.84 -3.77 8.59
N ILE A 100 -7.59 -4.45 7.48
CA ILE A 100 -8.53 -4.60 6.38
C ILE A 100 -9.09 -6.03 6.46
N ASP A 101 -10.39 -6.15 6.73
CA ASP A 101 -11.09 -7.43 6.88
C ASP A 101 -11.45 -8.04 5.51
N SER A 102 -10.42 -8.31 4.70
CA SER A 102 -10.59 -8.73 3.30
C SER A 102 -11.26 -10.09 3.12
N GLN A 103 -11.33 -10.91 4.17
CA GLN A 103 -12.08 -12.17 4.16
C GLN A 103 -13.59 -11.99 4.39
N ALA A 104 -14.04 -10.80 4.78
CA ALA A 104 -15.46 -10.50 4.97
C ALA A 104 -16.21 -10.25 3.65
N THR A 105 -15.49 -10.06 2.54
CA THR A 105 -16.06 -9.83 1.21
C THR A 105 -15.59 -10.90 0.23
N ASP A 106 -16.42 -11.29 -0.73
CA ASP A 106 -16.02 -12.29 -1.72
C ASP A 106 -14.93 -11.78 -2.68
N GLY A 107 -14.99 -10.49 -3.05
CA GLY A 107 -13.99 -9.85 -3.91
C GLY A 107 -12.63 -9.66 -3.24
N GLY A 108 -12.58 -9.43 -1.92
CA GLY A 108 -11.35 -9.08 -1.21
C GLY A 108 -10.41 -10.24 -0.91
N LYS A 109 -10.82 -11.50 -1.13
CA LYS A 109 -10.08 -12.68 -0.64
C LYS A 109 -8.68 -12.81 -1.23
N VAL A 110 -8.50 -12.44 -2.51
CA VAL A 110 -7.20 -12.47 -3.19
C VAL A 110 -6.54 -11.10 -3.12
N ASP A 111 -7.23 -10.06 -3.59
CA ASP A 111 -6.79 -8.67 -3.58
C ASP A 111 -7.89 -7.81 -2.95
N TRP A 112 -7.60 -7.17 -1.82
CA TRP A 112 -8.59 -6.35 -1.11
C TRP A 112 -9.16 -5.22 -1.98
N ARG A 113 -8.38 -4.73 -2.95
CA ARG A 113 -8.78 -3.65 -3.87
C ARG A 113 -9.99 -4.04 -4.72
N ALA A 114 -10.20 -5.33 -4.98
CA ALA A 114 -11.34 -5.82 -5.74
C ALA A 114 -12.68 -5.73 -4.98
N ALA A 115 -12.65 -5.51 -3.66
CA ALA A 115 -13.85 -5.27 -2.86
C ALA A 115 -14.32 -3.80 -2.86
N GLY A 116 -13.49 -2.86 -3.34
CA GLY A 116 -13.83 -1.44 -3.37
C GLY A 116 -14.18 -0.87 -1.98
N HIS A 117 -15.17 0.01 -1.91
CA HIS A 117 -15.59 0.71 -0.69
C HIS A 117 -16.36 -0.17 0.32
N ASP A 118 -16.78 -1.38 -0.07
CA ASP A 118 -17.53 -2.28 0.82
C ASP A 118 -16.63 -3.03 1.82
N ILE A 119 -15.32 -2.77 1.79
CA ILE A 119 -14.37 -3.49 2.63
C ILE A 119 -14.31 -2.92 4.06
N PRO A 120 -14.54 -3.73 5.10
CA PRO A 120 -14.47 -3.23 6.47
C PRO A 120 -13.00 -2.93 6.86
N VAL A 121 -12.80 -1.74 7.42
CA VAL A 121 -11.49 -1.30 7.92
C VAL A 121 -11.59 -0.88 9.38
N ASN A 122 -10.60 -1.28 10.18
CA ASN A 122 -10.57 -1.05 11.63
C ASN A 122 -9.18 -0.62 12.07
N ASP A 123 -9.08 0.20 13.13
CA ASP A 123 -7.80 0.50 13.77
C ASP A 123 -7.13 -0.79 14.27
N HIS A 124 -5.81 -0.82 14.21
CA HIS A 124 -5.02 -1.96 14.66
C HIS A 124 -3.73 -1.50 15.32
N ARG A 125 -3.37 -2.13 16.44
CA ARG A 125 -2.15 -1.82 17.18
C ARG A 125 -1.06 -2.83 16.87
N LEU A 126 0.05 -2.34 16.32
CA LEU A 126 1.25 -3.14 16.14
C LEU A 126 1.90 -3.46 17.48
N ASP A 127 2.50 -4.64 17.58
CA ASP A 127 3.47 -4.89 18.64
C ASP A 127 4.77 -4.11 18.41
N VAL A 128 5.55 -3.96 19.48
CA VAL A 128 6.80 -3.18 19.46
C VAL A 128 7.81 -3.76 18.47
N ALA A 129 7.82 -5.09 18.28
CA ALA A 129 8.76 -5.74 17.37
C ALA A 129 8.45 -5.38 15.90
N THR A 130 7.18 -5.45 15.52
CA THR A 130 6.66 -5.16 14.18
C THR A 130 6.78 -3.69 13.86
N TYR A 131 6.43 -2.79 14.79
CA TYR A 131 6.66 -1.35 14.62
C TYR A 131 8.14 -1.05 14.33
N ASN A 132 9.06 -1.66 15.10
CA ASN A 132 10.49 -1.48 14.86
C ASN A 132 10.95 -2.07 13.52
N CYS A 133 10.34 -3.14 13.02
CA CYS A 133 10.57 -3.63 11.66
C CYS A 133 10.13 -2.60 10.61
N CYS A 134 8.96 -1.99 10.77
CA CYS A 134 8.45 -0.94 9.89
C CYS A 134 9.40 0.26 9.86
N ARG A 135 9.79 0.76 11.04
CA ARG A 135 10.71 1.89 11.19
C ARG A 135 12.06 1.64 10.51
N ARG A 136 12.69 0.48 10.77
CA ARG A 136 13.95 0.11 10.13
C ARG A 136 13.81 -0.08 8.62
N LEU A 137 12.68 -0.60 8.14
CA LEU A 137 12.39 -0.75 6.72
C LEU A 137 12.39 0.63 6.04
N MET A 138 11.58 1.57 6.56
CA MET A 138 11.46 2.92 6.01
C MET A 138 12.80 3.67 6.04
N GLN A 139 13.55 3.58 7.14
CA GLN A 139 14.89 4.17 7.26
C GLN A 139 15.87 3.57 6.24
N SER A 140 15.86 2.25 6.04
CA SER A 140 16.73 1.58 5.07
C SER A 140 16.39 1.93 3.62
N LEU A 141 15.13 2.28 3.35
CA LEU A 141 14.66 2.73 2.04
C LEU A 141 14.81 4.25 1.84
N GLY A 142 15.17 5.00 2.89
CA GLY A 142 15.25 6.46 2.84
C GLY A 142 13.88 7.13 2.71
N LEU A 143 12.81 6.48 3.17
CA LEU A 143 11.43 6.98 3.08
C LEU A 143 10.99 7.55 4.43
N ALA A 144 10.55 8.80 4.45
CA ALA A 144 9.87 9.40 5.61
C ALA A 144 8.36 9.15 5.58
N PHE A 145 7.80 8.77 4.43
CA PHE A 145 6.38 8.56 4.23
C PHE A 145 6.12 7.38 3.31
N GLY A 146 5.05 6.63 3.58
CA GLY A 146 4.63 5.51 2.75
C GLY A 146 3.74 4.54 3.51
N SER A 147 2.97 3.74 2.78
CA SER A 147 2.17 2.66 3.35
C SER A 147 2.85 1.31 3.12
N ILE A 148 3.10 0.58 4.18
CA ILE A 148 3.55 -0.81 4.14
C ILE A 148 2.30 -1.69 4.06
N ASP A 149 2.20 -2.47 3.00
CA ASP A 149 1.15 -3.47 2.83
C ASP A 149 1.66 -4.83 3.30
N ALA A 150 0.92 -5.44 4.21
CA ALA A 150 1.23 -6.73 4.81
C ALA A 150 -0.03 -7.57 5.00
N ILE A 151 0.16 -8.86 5.19
CA ILE A 151 -0.93 -9.79 5.49
C ILE A 151 -0.62 -10.57 6.75
N VAL A 152 -1.67 -10.89 7.52
CA VAL A 152 -1.57 -11.72 8.71
C VAL A 152 -2.15 -13.08 8.37
N ASP A 153 -1.38 -14.15 8.53
CA ASP A 153 -1.87 -15.50 8.30
C ASP A 153 -2.74 -16.03 9.46
N GLN A 154 -3.31 -17.21 9.27
CA GLN A 154 -4.16 -17.88 10.27
C GLN A 154 -3.46 -18.20 11.59
N SER A 155 -2.12 -18.14 11.64
CA SER A 155 -1.32 -18.32 12.87
C SER A 155 -0.97 -17.01 13.55
N GLY A 156 -1.36 -15.86 12.98
CA GLY A 156 -1.02 -14.52 13.48
C GLY A 156 0.33 -14.00 12.98
N LYS A 157 0.97 -14.69 12.04
CA LYS A 157 2.27 -14.28 11.51
C LYS A 157 2.10 -13.21 10.43
N ILE A 158 2.90 -12.15 10.53
CA ILE A 158 2.88 -11.01 9.59
C ILE A 158 3.85 -11.27 8.43
N TRP A 159 3.34 -11.11 7.21
CA TRP A 159 4.06 -11.24 5.95
C TRP A 159 4.04 -9.91 5.21
N PHE A 160 5.22 -9.33 4.99
CA PHE A 160 5.41 -8.11 4.20
C PHE A 160 5.15 -8.40 2.72
N LEU A 161 4.38 -7.53 2.06
CA LEU A 161 4.13 -7.60 0.62
C LEU A 161 4.89 -6.50 -0.13
N GLU A 162 4.65 -5.24 0.20
CA GLU A 162 5.23 -4.09 -0.50
C GLU A 162 5.23 -2.81 0.34
N VAL A 163 5.98 -1.81 -0.13
CA VAL A 163 5.84 -0.41 0.33
C VAL A 163 5.31 0.41 -0.84
N ASN A 164 4.17 1.07 -0.65
CA ASN A 164 3.68 2.10 -1.56
C ASN A 164 4.11 3.48 -1.03
N PRO A 165 5.10 4.14 -1.65
CA PRO A 165 5.62 5.43 -1.17
C PRO A 165 4.60 6.58 -1.34
N SER A 166 3.61 6.43 -2.23
CA SER A 166 2.52 7.41 -2.40
C SER A 166 1.38 7.20 -1.40
N ALA A 167 1.37 6.07 -0.71
CA ALA A 167 0.49 5.65 0.38
C ALA A 167 -1.04 5.66 0.15
N GLN A 168 -1.60 6.40 -0.80
CA GLN A 168 -3.04 6.47 -1.15
C GLN A 168 -3.94 6.08 0.03
N PHE A 169 -4.11 6.99 1.00
CA PHE A 169 -4.62 6.63 2.34
C PHE A 169 -6.00 7.22 2.67
N LEU A 170 -6.42 8.32 2.04
CA LEU A 170 -7.63 9.07 2.42
C LEU A 170 -8.94 8.26 2.29
N TRP A 171 -9.00 7.30 1.37
CA TRP A 171 -10.17 6.41 1.22
C TRP A 171 -10.50 5.63 2.52
N ILE A 172 -9.54 5.47 3.43
CA ILE A 172 -9.76 4.80 4.71
C ILE A 172 -10.64 5.66 5.61
N GLU A 173 -10.43 6.98 5.63
CA GLU A 173 -11.25 7.92 6.41
C GLU A 173 -12.67 7.98 5.87
N ASP A 174 -12.84 7.89 4.54
CA ASP A 174 -14.16 7.84 3.91
C ASP A 174 -14.97 6.61 4.37
N ILE A 175 -14.29 5.47 4.62
CA ILE A 175 -14.92 4.23 5.10
C ILE A 175 -15.08 4.25 6.62
N ASN A 176 -14.06 4.70 7.35
CA ASN A 176 -14.04 4.75 8.81
C ASN A 176 -13.45 6.08 9.31
N PRO A 177 -14.29 7.10 9.55
CA PRO A 177 -13.86 8.44 9.96
C PRO A 177 -13.16 8.52 11.33
N GLU A 178 -13.18 7.44 12.13
CA GLU A 178 -12.48 7.40 13.42
C GLU A 178 -10.97 7.13 13.26
N ILE A 179 -10.52 6.69 12.07
CA ILE A 179 -9.11 6.43 11.78
C ILE A 179 -8.49 7.69 11.17
N ASP A 180 -7.78 8.49 11.97
CA ASP A 180 -7.14 9.71 11.49
C ASP A 180 -5.78 9.45 10.81
N LEU A 181 -5.70 9.74 9.51
CA LEU A 181 -4.51 9.67 8.67
C LEU A 181 -4.10 11.04 8.11
N LEU A 182 -5.06 11.93 7.86
CA LEU A 182 -4.81 13.27 7.34
C LEU A 182 -4.11 14.15 8.39
N GLY A 183 -4.47 14.05 9.67
CA GLY A 183 -3.83 14.78 10.76
C GLY A 183 -2.31 14.56 10.82
N PRO A 184 -1.83 13.31 10.98
CA PRO A 184 -0.41 12.96 10.91
C PRO A 184 0.30 13.47 9.65
N TYR A 185 -0.37 13.36 8.50
CA TYR A 185 0.18 13.78 7.23
C TYR A 185 0.45 15.30 7.20
N LEU A 186 -0.53 16.10 7.63
CA LEU A 186 -0.41 17.56 7.67
C LEU A 186 0.68 18.02 8.66
N HIS A 187 0.78 17.39 9.83
CA HIS A 187 1.87 17.69 10.78
C HIS A 187 3.25 17.38 10.21
N MET A 188 3.39 16.25 9.52
CA MET A 188 4.64 15.89 8.85
C MET A 188 5.01 16.93 7.78
N LEU A 189 4.03 17.44 7.01
CA LEU A 189 4.26 18.49 6.00
C LEU A 189 4.60 19.85 6.61
N ALA A 190 3.98 20.21 7.74
CA ALA A 190 4.29 21.42 8.49
C ALA A 190 5.69 21.39 9.14
N GLY A 191 6.34 20.21 9.15
CA GLY A 191 7.67 20.04 9.74
C GLY A 191 7.65 19.88 11.26
N HIS A 192 6.50 19.59 11.85
CA HIS A 192 6.39 19.39 13.29
C HIS A 192 6.85 17.99 13.65
N GLU A 193 7.57 17.86 14.77
CA GLU A 193 7.79 16.54 15.36
C GLU A 193 6.44 16.00 15.84
N LEU A 194 5.98 14.92 15.21
CA LEU A 194 4.84 14.17 15.72
C LEU A 194 5.23 13.54 17.06
N GLY A 195 4.53 13.93 18.13
CA GLY A 195 4.70 13.35 19.46
C GLY A 195 4.20 11.91 19.55
N THR A 196 4.01 11.39 20.77
CA THR A 196 3.52 10.01 21.00
C THR A 196 2.04 9.80 20.66
N ALA A 197 1.32 10.85 20.29
CA ALA A 197 -0.09 10.81 19.92
C ALA A 197 -0.27 11.41 18.52
N THR A 198 -1.07 10.73 17.70
CA THR A 198 -1.59 11.28 16.45
C THR A 198 -2.58 12.40 16.78
N PRO A 199 -2.30 13.66 16.40
CA PRO A 199 -3.21 14.77 16.60
C PRO A 199 -4.42 14.60 15.68
N ARG A 200 -5.60 15.00 16.17
CA ARG A 200 -6.81 14.99 15.34
C ARG A 200 -6.72 16.04 14.25
N LEU A 201 -7.33 15.83 13.08
CA LEU A 201 -7.45 16.86 12.05
C LEU A 201 -7.97 18.20 12.59
N SER A 202 -8.95 18.18 13.49
CA SER A 202 -9.48 19.40 14.13
C SER A 202 -8.44 20.12 15.00
N GLU A 203 -7.50 19.38 15.58
CA GLU A 203 -6.39 19.92 16.36
C GLU A 203 -5.34 20.52 15.42
N VAL A 204 -5.04 19.85 14.29
CA VAL A 204 -4.10 20.36 13.28
C VAL A 204 -4.61 21.65 12.63
N LEU A 205 -5.88 21.69 12.23
CA LEU A 205 -6.47 22.87 11.60
C LEU A 205 -6.61 24.07 12.56
N ALA A 206 -6.50 23.83 13.87
CA ALA A 206 -6.47 24.87 14.89
C ALA A 206 -5.05 25.26 15.33
N ASP A 207 -4.02 24.58 14.81
CA ASP A 207 -2.63 24.82 15.15
C ASP A 207 -2.11 26.11 14.49
N GLU A 208 -1.54 27.02 15.29
CA GLU A 208 -1.09 28.34 14.82
C GLU A 208 0.08 28.23 13.82
N GLU A 209 0.97 27.26 13.98
CA GLU A 209 2.09 27.04 13.06
C GLU A 209 1.57 26.47 11.73
N TYR A 210 0.60 25.55 11.76
CA TYR A 210 -0.07 25.07 10.54
C TYR A 210 -0.79 26.20 9.81
N LEU A 211 -1.55 27.05 10.52
CA LEU A 211 -2.25 28.18 9.91
C LEU A 211 -1.27 29.20 9.30
N SER A 212 -0.12 29.42 9.95
CA SER A 212 0.95 30.25 9.39
C SER A 212 1.55 29.62 8.13
N PHE A 213 1.80 28.31 8.14
CA PHE A 213 2.28 27.57 6.97
C PHE A 213 1.27 27.63 5.82
N GLU A 214 0.00 27.39 6.08
CA GLU A 214 -1.08 27.44 5.08
C GLU A 214 -1.19 28.84 4.44
N SER A 215 -1.12 29.90 5.25
CA SER A 215 -1.13 31.28 4.77
C SER A 215 0.04 31.56 3.83
N ALA A 216 1.26 31.16 4.22
CA ALA A 216 2.45 31.32 3.39
C ALA A 216 2.36 30.51 2.08
N LEU A 217 1.75 29.32 2.14
CA LEU A 217 1.55 28.46 0.97
C LEU A 217 0.52 29.04 -0.01
N ARG A 218 -0.55 29.66 0.50
CA ARG A 218 -1.53 30.39 -0.32
C ARG A 218 -0.91 31.59 -0.99
N GLU A 219 -0.12 32.38 -0.27
CA GLU A 219 0.61 33.52 -0.85
C GLU A 219 1.55 33.07 -1.98
N THR A 220 2.36 32.03 -1.75
CA THR A 220 3.26 31.50 -2.80
C THR A 220 2.50 30.89 -3.97
N HIS A 221 1.35 30.25 -3.75
CA HIS A 221 0.54 29.69 -4.83
C HIS A 221 -0.15 30.80 -5.65
N GLU A 222 -0.65 31.85 -5.01
CA GLU A 222 -1.19 33.03 -5.70
C GLU A 222 -0.11 33.77 -6.50
N GLU A 223 1.10 33.92 -5.95
CA GLU A 223 2.26 34.45 -6.65
C GLU A 223 2.64 33.59 -7.86
N ALA A 224 2.67 32.26 -7.70
CA ALA A 224 2.93 31.34 -8.80
C ALA A 224 1.87 31.48 -9.90
N ILE A 225 0.59 31.44 -9.55
CA ILE A 225 -0.54 31.62 -10.50
C ILE A 225 -0.48 32.99 -11.19
N SER A 226 -0.13 34.04 -10.46
CA SER A 226 0.04 35.40 -11.00
C SER A 226 1.20 35.48 -11.99
N SER A 227 2.32 34.79 -11.70
CA SER A 227 3.47 34.74 -12.60
C SER A 227 3.15 34.05 -13.94
N PHE A 228 2.25 33.06 -13.95
CA PHE A 228 1.79 32.41 -15.18
C PHE A 228 0.86 33.29 -16.03
N LYS A 229 0.13 34.22 -15.42
CA LYS A 229 -0.76 35.17 -16.14
C LYS A 229 -0.02 36.31 -16.84
N SER A 230 1.30 36.43 -16.65
CA SER A 230 2.13 37.47 -17.28
C SER A 230 2.72 37.06 -18.64
N TYR A 231 2.37 35.86 -19.15
CA TYR A 231 2.84 35.30 -20.43
C TYR A 231 1.78 35.31 -21.56
N GLU A 232 0.67 36.03 -21.40
CA GLU A 232 -0.28 36.38 -22.49
C GLU A 232 -0.10 37.84 -22.92
#